data_AF-A0A314XTS9-F1
#
_entry.id   AF-A0A314XTS9-F1
#
_cell.length_a   1.000
_cell.length_b   1.000
_cell.length_c   1.000
_cell.angle_alpha   90.00
_cell.angle_beta   90.00
_cell.angle_gamma   90.00
#
_symmetry.space_group_name_H-M   'P 1'
#
loop_
_entity.id
_entity.type
_entity.pdbx_description
1 polymer ?
#
loop_
_entity_poly.entity_id
_entity_poly.type
_entity_poly.pdbx_seq_one_letter_code
_entity_poly.pdbx_strand_id
1 'polypeptide(L)'
;MVREKTVESFYTRLRESATAASQSQSPLLIFPSTSDVDSLCALKIIFHVLESDSVRYACYPVSSFQEIHKYAGPDLCSSSENPVSILLINWGCHRDLRKLLNLGPRARVFVVDSHRPIHLHNLSDQNDRVVVLYTLDDERQTDLAYDIEDVSALANASDLNSDDELDPESDSATVTKMRMMTAKVRKKRKMEKGREREERCLRKMTQSRFLGN
;
A
#
# COMPACT_ATOMS: atom_id res chain seq x y z
N MET A 1 -1.60 2.72 -13.63
CA MET A 1 -1.65 3.67 -12.50
C MET A 1 -1.97 2.88 -11.25
N VAL A 2 -1.25 3.07 -10.15
CA VAL A 2 -1.40 2.26 -8.92
C VAL A 2 -2.65 2.66 -8.12
N ARG A 3 -3.07 3.92 -8.27
CA ARG A 3 -4.27 4.49 -7.65
C ARG A 3 -5.43 4.48 -8.62
N GLU A 4 -6.58 4.02 -8.14
CA GLU A 4 -7.83 4.08 -8.89
C GLU A 4 -8.73 5.16 -8.32
N LYS A 5 -9.01 6.16 -9.16
CA LYS A 5 -9.77 7.36 -8.77
C LYS A 5 -11.28 7.16 -8.86
N THR A 6 -11.71 6.11 -9.54
CA THR A 6 -13.13 5.79 -9.72
C THR A 6 -13.40 4.35 -9.31
N VAL A 7 -14.62 4.10 -8.83
CA VAL A 7 -15.06 2.76 -8.46
C VAL A 7 -15.11 1.84 -9.68
N GLU A 8 -15.52 2.37 -10.85
CA GLU A 8 -15.61 1.62 -12.09
C GLU A 8 -14.24 1.11 -12.57
N SER A 9 -13.23 1.98 -12.59
CA SER A 9 -11.88 1.61 -13.02
C SER A 9 -11.20 0.65 -12.02
N PHE A 10 -11.45 0.84 -10.72
CA PHE A 10 -11.03 -0.09 -9.69
C PHE A 10 -11.62 -1.48 -9.88
N TYR A 11 -12.95 -1.56 -10.05
CA TYR A 11 -13.64 -2.83 -10.21
C TYR A 11 -13.25 -3.54 -11.51
N THR A 12 -13.11 -2.80 -12.61
CA THR A 12 -12.67 -3.36 -13.90
C THR A 12 -11.32 -4.06 -13.75
N ARG A 13 -10.35 -3.42 -13.09
CA ARG A 13 -9.04 -4.02 -12.86
C ARG A 13 -9.08 -5.18 -11.87
N LEU A 14 -9.88 -5.09 -10.81
CA LEU A 14 -10.08 -6.18 -9.86
C LEU A 14 -10.60 -7.43 -10.61
N ARG A 15 -11.61 -7.24 -11.45
CA ARG A 15 -12.21 -8.32 -12.24
C ARG A 15 -11.20 -8.92 -13.21
N GLU A 16 -10.47 -8.12 -13.97
CA GLU A 16 -9.42 -8.62 -14.88
C GLU A 16 -8.37 -9.45 -14.14
N SER A 17 -7.92 -8.99 -12.97
CA SER A 17 -6.95 -9.71 -12.13
C SER A 17 -7.53 -11.02 -11.59
N ALA A 18 -8.78 -11.01 -11.14
CA ALA A 18 -9.48 -12.20 -10.65
C ALA A 18 -9.75 -13.23 -11.76
N THR A 19 -10.08 -12.79 -12.96
CA THR A 19 -10.26 -13.66 -14.13
C THR A 19 -8.94 -14.29 -14.55
N ALA A 20 -7.84 -13.53 -14.55
CA ALA A 20 -6.51 -14.06 -14.82
C ALA A 20 -6.09 -15.12 -13.79
N ALA A 21 -6.30 -14.85 -12.49
CA ALA A 21 -6.07 -15.83 -11.41
C ALA A 21 -6.93 -17.09 -11.57
N SER A 22 -8.18 -16.91 -12.01
CA SER A 22 -9.12 -18.01 -12.23
C SER A 22 -8.68 -19.00 -13.33
N GLN A 23 -7.91 -18.55 -14.33
CA GLN A 23 -7.33 -19.43 -15.35
C GLN A 23 -6.33 -20.43 -14.73
N SER A 24 -5.62 -20.01 -13.68
CA SER A 24 -4.75 -20.85 -12.85
C SER A 24 -5.49 -21.52 -11.68
N GLN A 25 -6.83 -21.62 -11.76
CA GLN A 25 -7.70 -22.18 -10.71
C GLN A 25 -7.67 -21.45 -9.35
N SER A 26 -7.10 -20.24 -9.28
CA SER A 26 -7.05 -19.44 -8.05
C SER A 26 -8.26 -18.49 -7.96
N PRO A 27 -9.10 -18.56 -6.91
CA PRO A 27 -10.20 -17.62 -6.71
C PRO A 27 -9.69 -16.26 -6.21
N LEU A 28 -10.53 -15.22 -6.31
CA LEU A 28 -10.28 -13.95 -5.62
C LEU A 28 -10.35 -14.18 -4.09
N LEU A 29 -9.28 -13.87 -3.37
CA LEU A 29 -9.24 -14.00 -1.91
C LEU A 29 -9.67 -12.67 -1.27
N ILE A 30 -10.75 -12.69 -0.48
CA ILE A 30 -11.34 -11.50 0.14
C ILE A 30 -11.10 -11.55 1.65
N PHE A 31 -10.50 -10.49 2.20
CA PHE A 31 -10.19 -10.36 3.62
C PHE A 31 -10.85 -9.10 4.20
N PRO A 32 -12.09 -9.20 4.70
CA PRO A 32 -12.74 -8.11 5.42
C PRO A 32 -12.23 -7.99 6.85
N SER A 33 -12.05 -6.77 7.34
CA SER A 33 -11.78 -6.50 8.76
C SER A 33 -12.93 -7.00 9.63
N THR A 34 -12.58 -7.71 10.70
CA THR A 34 -13.50 -8.14 11.77
C THR A 34 -13.78 -7.06 12.81
N SER A 35 -13.07 -5.93 12.74
CA SER A 35 -13.14 -4.86 13.75
C SER A 35 -14.24 -3.84 13.47
N ASP A 36 -14.79 -3.82 12.24
CA ASP A 36 -15.65 -2.73 11.78
C ASP A 36 -16.91 -3.27 11.09
N VAL A 37 -18.05 -2.67 11.41
CA VAL A 37 -19.34 -2.97 10.75
C VAL A 37 -19.32 -2.55 9.28
N ASP A 38 -18.57 -1.50 8.96
CA ASP A 38 -18.43 -0.99 7.58
C ASP A 38 -17.89 -2.07 6.63
N SER A 39 -16.95 -2.89 7.10
CA SER A 39 -16.42 -4.03 6.36
C SER A 39 -17.50 -5.01 5.92
N LEU A 40 -18.49 -5.28 6.80
CA LEU A 40 -19.59 -6.20 6.50
C LEU A 40 -20.57 -5.58 5.49
N CYS A 41 -20.84 -4.28 5.60
CA CYS A 41 -21.67 -3.55 4.65
C CYS A 41 -21.04 -3.53 3.25
N ALA A 42 -19.76 -3.17 3.17
CA ALA A 42 -19.00 -3.18 1.92
C ALA A 42 -18.92 -4.60 1.33
N LEU A 43 -18.67 -5.62 2.16
CA LEU A 43 -18.61 -7.02 1.73
C LEU A 43 -19.92 -7.48 1.08
N LYS A 44 -21.08 -7.14 1.67
CA LYS A 44 -22.40 -7.47 1.10
C LYS A 44 -22.59 -6.89 -0.29
N ILE A 45 -22.23 -5.62 -0.48
CA ILE A 45 -22.32 -4.95 -1.78
C ILE A 45 -21.38 -5.63 -2.79
N ILE A 46 -20.13 -5.88 -2.38
CA ILE A 46 -19.12 -6.52 -3.22
C ILE A 46 -19.54 -7.93 -3.64
N PHE A 47 -20.12 -8.73 -2.73
CA PHE A 47 -20.63 -10.06 -3.08
C PHE A 47 -21.69 -10.00 -4.18
N HIS A 48 -22.69 -9.12 -4.06
CA HIS A 48 -23.70 -8.96 -5.10
C HIS A 48 -23.11 -8.61 -6.46
N VAL A 49 -22.10 -7.73 -6.48
CA VAL A 49 -21.41 -7.35 -7.72
C VAL A 49 -20.62 -8.54 -8.30
N LEU A 50 -19.82 -9.23 -7.48
CA LEU A 50 -19.01 -10.37 -7.92
C LEU A 50 -19.87 -11.54 -8.39
N GLU A 51 -20.98 -11.82 -7.72
CA GLU A 51 -21.96 -12.85 -8.10
C GLU A 51 -22.61 -12.50 -9.45
N SER A 52 -22.99 -11.24 -9.67
CA SER A 52 -23.58 -10.79 -10.93
C SER A 52 -22.63 -10.97 -12.12
N ASP A 53 -21.33 -10.84 -11.88
CA ASP A 53 -20.28 -11.03 -12.88
C ASP A 53 -19.68 -12.45 -12.89
N SER A 54 -20.24 -13.39 -12.11
CA SER A 54 -19.77 -14.78 -12.00
C SER A 54 -18.29 -14.93 -11.62
N VAL A 55 -17.77 -14.02 -10.78
CA VAL A 55 -16.39 -14.07 -10.29
C VAL A 55 -16.29 -15.09 -9.15
N ARG A 56 -15.37 -16.06 -9.26
CA ARG A 56 -15.09 -17.00 -8.16
C ARG A 56 -14.29 -16.31 -7.06
N TYR A 57 -14.78 -16.39 -5.83
CA TYR A 57 -14.10 -15.83 -4.66
C TYR A 57 -14.12 -16.77 -3.45
N ALA A 58 -13.21 -16.52 -2.51
CA ALA A 58 -13.20 -17.11 -1.19
C ALA A 58 -13.01 -15.99 -0.15
N CYS A 59 -13.79 -16.02 0.92
CA CYS A 59 -13.81 -14.95 1.92
C CYS A 59 -13.32 -15.45 3.29
N TYR A 60 -12.35 -14.75 3.86
CA TYR A 60 -11.74 -15.05 5.15
C TYR A 60 -11.66 -13.77 5.98
N PRO A 61 -12.60 -13.55 6.93
CA PRO A 61 -12.52 -12.40 7.83
C PRO A 61 -11.20 -12.39 8.60
N VAL A 62 -10.61 -11.19 8.78
CA VAL A 62 -9.31 -11.03 9.44
C VAL A 62 -9.33 -10.04 10.59
N SER A 63 -8.52 -10.33 11.60
CA SER A 63 -8.18 -9.49 12.74
C SER A 63 -6.66 -9.23 12.81
N SER A 64 -5.86 -9.94 12.01
CA SER A 64 -4.40 -9.77 11.97
C SER A 64 -3.81 -10.10 10.59
N PHE A 65 -2.62 -9.57 10.30
CA PHE A 65 -1.87 -9.90 9.08
C PHE A 65 -1.39 -11.36 9.04
N GLN A 66 -1.27 -12.03 10.19
CA GLN A 66 -0.88 -13.43 10.25
C GLN A 66 -1.94 -14.34 9.60
N GLU A 67 -3.21 -13.98 9.72
CA GLU A 67 -4.31 -14.72 9.09
C GLU A 67 -4.27 -14.61 7.57
N ILE A 68 -3.88 -13.45 7.02
CA ILE A 68 -3.67 -13.30 5.58
C ILE A 68 -2.57 -14.26 5.10
N HIS A 69 -1.45 -14.34 5.83
CA HIS A 69 -0.36 -15.28 5.53
C HIS A 69 -0.78 -16.75 5.66
N LYS A 70 -1.69 -17.07 6.59
CA LYS A 70 -2.22 -18.44 6.74
C LYS A 70 -3.00 -18.89 5.49
N TYR A 71 -3.81 -18.01 4.91
CA TYR A 71 -4.68 -18.35 3.78
C TYR A 71 -4.05 -18.09 2.40
N ALA A 72 -3.13 -17.14 2.30
CA ALA A 72 -2.56 -16.71 1.02
C ALA A 72 -1.02 -16.71 0.98
N GLY A 73 -0.34 -16.85 2.13
CA GLY A 73 1.11 -16.67 2.26
C GLY A 73 1.97 -17.51 1.31
N PRO A 74 1.72 -18.83 1.16
CA PRO A 74 2.48 -19.67 0.24
C PRO A 74 2.44 -19.15 -1.20
N ASP A 75 1.26 -18.71 -1.67
CA ASP A 75 1.09 -18.25 -3.05
C ASP A 75 1.57 -16.80 -3.23
N LEU A 76 1.40 -15.96 -2.20
CA LEU A 76 1.84 -14.56 -2.19
C LEU A 76 3.35 -14.39 -2.31
N CYS A 77 4.11 -15.26 -1.62
CA CYS A 77 5.56 -15.20 -1.56
C CYS A 77 6.22 -16.05 -2.66
N SER A 78 5.46 -16.92 -3.34
CA SER A 78 6.01 -17.82 -4.33
C SER A 78 6.53 -17.07 -5.56
N SER A 79 7.63 -17.56 -6.13
CA SER A 79 8.04 -17.22 -7.50
C SER A 79 7.17 -17.95 -8.54
N SER A 80 6.03 -18.51 -8.14
CA SER A 80 5.18 -19.27 -9.05
C SER A 80 4.64 -18.37 -10.15
N GLU A 81 4.40 -18.96 -11.32
CA GLU A 81 3.80 -18.24 -12.43
C GLU A 81 2.29 -17.99 -12.26
N ASN A 82 1.68 -18.50 -11.18
CA ASN A 82 0.24 -18.38 -10.99
C ASN A 82 -0.10 -17.01 -10.37
N PRO A 83 -0.97 -16.20 -11.00
CA PRO A 83 -1.39 -14.93 -10.44
C PRO A 83 -2.30 -15.14 -9.21
N VAL A 84 -2.08 -14.30 -8.20
CA VAL A 84 -2.88 -14.27 -6.96
C VAL A 84 -3.53 -12.90 -6.85
N SER A 85 -4.85 -12.89 -6.70
CA SER A 85 -5.62 -11.66 -6.51
C SER A 85 -6.22 -11.63 -5.12
N ILE A 86 -5.98 -10.55 -4.40
CA ILE A 86 -6.46 -10.32 -3.04
C ILE A 86 -7.30 -9.05 -3.00
N LEU A 87 -8.39 -9.04 -2.24
CA LEU A 87 -9.17 -7.86 -1.89
C LEU A 87 -9.18 -7.67 -0.37
N LEU A 88 -8.63 -6.56 0.11
CA LEU A 88 -8.68 -6.13 1.51
C LEU A 88 -9.82 -5.11 1.68
N ILE A 89 -10.68 -5.34 2.67
CA ILE A 89 -11.79 -4.43 3.00
C ILE A 89 -11.59 -3.90 4.42
N ASN A 90 -11.53 -2.58 4.53
CA ASN A 90 -11.26 -1.80 5.73
C ASN A 90 -10.02 -2.27 6.52
N TRP A 91 -8.98 -2.68 5.79
CA TRP A 91 -7.79 -3.27 6.39
C TRP A 91 -6.48 -2.86 5.70
N GLY A 92 -5.51 -2.45 6.53
CA GLY A 92 -4.09 -2.47 6.20
C GLY A 92 -3.53 -1.30 5.38
N CYS A 93 -4.32 -0.28 5.01
CA CYS A 93 -3.81 0.82 4.18
C CYS A 93 -2.72 1.66 4.86
N HIS A 94 -2.66 1.66 6.20
CA HIS A 94 -1.73 2.45 7.02
C HIS A 94 -0.32 1.84 7.14
N ARG A 95 -0.08 0.65 6.56
CA ARG A 95 1.24 -0.01 6.55
C ARG A 95 1.69 -0.25 5.11
N ASP A 96 2.99 -0.41 4.90
CA ASP A 96 3.53 -0.88 3.63
C ASP A 96 3.09 -2.32 3.34
N LEU A 97 2.04 -2.48 2.52
CA LEU A 97 1.45 -3.79 2.24
C LEU A 97 2.39 -4.66 1.40
N ARG A 98 3.15 -4.06 0.48
CA ARG A 98 4.10 -4.79 -0.37
C ARG A 98 5.18 -5.46 0.47
N LYS A 99 5.77 -4.72 1.43
CA LYS A 99 6.78 -5.26 2.33
C LYS A 99 6.18 -6.21 3.38
N LEU A 100 5.05 -5.86 3.97
CA LEU A 100 4.45 -6.61 5.07
C LEU A 100 3.90 -7.98 4.64
N LEU A 101 3.33 -8.06 3.44
CA LEU A 101 2.82 -9.31 2.87
C LEU A 101 3.87 -10.03 2.02
N ASN A 102 5.06 -9.46 1.86
CA ASN A 102 6.13 -9.99 1.02
C ASN A 102 5.63 -10.35 -0.40
N LEU A 103 4.97 -9.39 -1.05
CA LEU A 103 4.26 -9.63 -2.31
C LEU A 103 5.21 -9.96 -3.46
N GLY A 104 5.07 -11.16 -4.01
CA GLY A 104 5.80 -11.65 -5.18
C GLY A 104 5.31 -11.08 -6.52
N PRO A 105 6.01 -11.40 -7.63
CA PRO A 105 5.84 -10.83 -8.98
C PRO A 105 4.44 -10.90 -9.59
N ARG A 106 3.61 -11.83 -9.14
CA ARG A 106 2.27 -12.06 -9.69
C ARG A 106 1.15 -11.92 -8.66
N ALA A 107 1.49 -11.45 -7.46
CA ALA A 107 0.52 -11.07 -6.45
C ALA A 107 0.02 -9.63 -6.68
N ARG A 108 -1.31 -9.46 -6.68
CA ARG A 108 -2.00 -8.18 -6.72
C ARG A 108 -2.92 -8.07 -5.51
N VAL A 109 -2.82 -6.97 -4.78
CA VAL A 109 -3.66 -6.65 -3.63
C VAL A 109 -4.48 -5.42 -3.95
N PHE A 110 -5.79 -5.57 -3.92
CA PHE A 110 -6.77 -4.50 -4.06
C PHE A 110 -7.23 -4.06 -2.68
N VAL A 111 -7.32 -2.76 -2.44
CA VAL A 111 -7.60 -2.21 -1.09
C VAL A 111 -8.75 -1.23 -1.16
N VAL A 112 -9.80 -1.51 -0.40
CA VAL A 112 -10.90 -0.60 -0.09
C VAL A 112 -10.84 -0.35 1.41
N ASP A 113 -10.25 0.78 1.83
CA ASP A 113 -10.00 1.04 3.24
C ASP A 113 -10.25 2.52 3.57
N SER A 114 -11.06 2.77 4.61
CA SER A 114 -11.40 4.12 5.07
C SER A 114 -10.36 4.71 6.03
N HIS A 115 -9.44 3.89 6.56
CA HIS A 115 -8.44 4.37 7.51
C HIS A 115 -7.51 5.42 6.88
N ARG A 116 -7.22 6.47 7.65
CA ARG A 116 -6.24 7.50 7.29
C ARG A 116 -5.23 7.70 8.43
N PRO A 117 -3.97 8.08 8.11
CA PRO A 117 -3.42 8.23 6.76
C PRO A 117 -3.15 6.89 6.04
N ILE A 118 -3.10 6.94 4.71
CA ILE A 118 -2.63 5.81 3.88
C ILE A 118 -1.10 5.86 3.81
N HIS A 119 -0.46 4.70 3.89
CA HIS A 119 0.98 4.58 3.74
C HIS A 119 1.41 4.96 2.32
N LEU A 120 2.36 5.88 2.19
CA LEU A 120 2.79 6.46 0.91
C LEU A 120 3.27 5.42 -0.11
N HIS A 121 3.97 4.38 0.33
CA HIS A 121 4.41 3.30 -0.57
C HIS A 121 3.24 2.52 -1.21
N ASN A 122 2.05 2.50 -0.59
CA ASN A 122 0.86 1.90 -1.21
C ASN A 122 0.27 2.79 -2.32
N LEU A 123 0.61 4.08 -2.33
CA LEU A 123 0.18 5.05 -3.34
C LEU A 123 1.25 5.33 -4.39
N SER A 124 2.50 4.90 -4.17
CA SER A 124 3.61 5.12 -5.10
C SER A 124 3.33 4.46 -6.46
N ASP A 125 3.67 5.16 -7.54
CA ASP A 125 3.58 4.63 -8.91
C ASP A 125 4.58 3.51 -9.19
N GLN A 126 5.59 3.36 -8.32
CA GLN A 126 6.57 2.27 -8.37
C GLN A 126 6.04 0.96 -7.74
N ASN A 127 4.87 1.00 -7.09
CA ASN A 127 4.24 -0.16 -6.46
C ASN A 127 3.06 -0.70 -7.29
N ASP A 128 3.35 -1.44 -8.34
CA ASP A 128 2.31 -2.06 -9.18
C ASP A 128 1.51 -3.17 -8.48
N ARG A 129 1.93 -3.62 -7.29
CA ARG A 129 1.31 -4.76 -6.60
C ARG A 129 0.11 -4.40 -5.77
N VAL A 130 -0.01 -3.15 -5.33
CA VAL A 130 -1.05 -2.71 -4.41
C VAL A 130 -1.92 -1.68 -5.11
N VAL A 131 -3.19 -1.98 -5.36
CA VAL A 131 -4.14 -1.07 -5.99
C VAL A 131 -5.09 -0.55 -4.93
N VAL A 132 -5.03 0.74 -4.63
CA VAL A 132 -5.90 1.37 -3.62
C VAL A 132 -7.02 2.12 -4.33
N LEU A 133 -8.27 1.91 -3.88
CA LEU A 133 -9.38 2.80 -4.22
C LEU A 133 -9.17 4.11 -3.45
N TYR A 134 -8.70 5.13 -4.15
CA TYR A 134 -8.38 6.44 -3.60
C TYR A 134 -8.95 7.50 -4.54
N THR A 135 -10.18 7.93 -4.22
CA THR A 135 -10.96 8.83 -5.06
C THR A 135 -10.44 10.26 -4.97
N LEU A 136 -10.89 11.12 -5.88
CA LEU A 136 -10.59 12.55 -5.81
C LEU A 136 -11.12 13.21 -4.53
N ASP A 137 -12.21 12.70 -3.98
CA ASP A 137 -12.76 13.21 -2.72
C ASP A 137 -11.90 12.79 -1.53
N ASP A 138 -11.33 11.58 -1.56
CA ASP A 138 -10.33 11.14 -0.57
C ASP A 138 -9.07 12.00 -0.58
N GLU A 139 -8.60 12.36 -1.78
CA GLU A 139 -7.44 13.25 -1.99
C GLU A 139 -7.72 14.62 -1.38
N ARG A 140 -8.85 15.26 -1.74
CA ARG A 140 -9.27 16.55 -1.17
C ARG A 140 -9.39 16.53 0.35
N GLN A 141 -9.96 15.47 0.91
CA GLN A 141 -10.09 15.35 2.36
C GLN A 141 -8.73 15.22 3.05
N THR A 142 -7.76 14.57 2.39
CA THR A 142 -6.38 14.42 2.88
C THR A 142 -5.64 15.76 2.83
N ASP A 143 -5.76 16.49 1.72
CA ASP A 143 -5.14 17.81 1.53
C ASP A 143 -5.61 18.80 2.61
N LEU A 144 -6.92 18.82 2.88
CA LEU A 144 -7.52 19.63 3.95
C LEU A 144 -7.04 19.24 5.35
N ALA A 145 -6.78 17.95 5.58
CA ALA A 145 -6.40 17.46 6.91
C ALA A 145 -4.91 17.65 7.22
N TYR A 146 -4.04 17.71 6.20
CA TYR A 146 -2.59 17.61 6.39
C TYR A 146 -1.73 18.65 5.66
N ASP A 147 -2.33 19.64 4.98
CA ASP A 147 -1.62 20.66 4.17
C ASP A 147 -0.63 20.03 3.17
N ILE A 148 -1.03 18.91 2.56
CA ILE A 148 -0.24 18.22 1.54
C ILE A 148 -0.76 18.68 0.18
N GLU A 149 0.04 19.44 -0.56
CA GLU A 149 -0.37 19.95 -1.88
C GLU A 149 -0.36 18.86 -2.97
N ASP A 150 0.51 17.86 -2.85
CA ASP A 150 0.63 16.78 -3.82
C ASP A 150 1.05 15.45 -3.14
N VAL A 151 0.05 14.63 -2.82
CA VAL A 151 0.24 13.27 -2.27
C VAL A 151 1.00 12.38 -3.25
N SER A 152 0.84 12.60 -4.57
CA SER A 152 1.50 11.81 -5.61
C SER A 152 3.01 12.03 -5.64
N ALA A 153 3.43 13.29 -5.65
CA ALA A 153 4.84 13.64 -5.59
C ALA A 153 5.49 13.11 -4.30
N LEU A 154 4.78 13.21 -3.17
CA LEU A 154 5.28 12.73 -1.89
C LEU A 154 5.42 11.19 -1.87
N ALA A 155 4.45 10.47 -2.42
CA ALA A 155 4.48 9.02 -2.52
C ALA A 155 5.67 8.52 -3.36
N ASN A 156 5.92 9.16 -4.51
CA ASN A 156 7.01 8.79 -5.40
C ASN A 156 8.40 9.23 -4.91
N ALA A 157 8.48 10.24 -4.02
CA ALA A 157 9.73 10.67 -3.39
C ALA A 157 10.14 9.81 -2.19
N SER A 158 9.22 9.02 -1.64
CA SER A 158 9.43 8.22 -0.42
C SER A 158 10.44 7.08 -0.58
N ASP A 159 10.80 6.72 -1.82
CA ASP A 159 11.71 5.62 -2.16
C ASP A 159 13.21 6.00 -2.17
N LEU A 160 13.57 7.21 -1.73
CA LEU A 160 14.97 7.68 -1.67
C LEU A 160 15.82 7.04 -0.55
N ASN A 161 15.42 5.86 -0.07
CA ASN A 161 16.07 5.12 1.02
C ASN A 161 16.42 3.69 0.63
N SER A 162 16.61 3.38 -0.66
CA SER A 162 17.29 2.14 -1.06
C SER A 162 18.75 2.21 -0.59
N ASP A 163 19.03 1.36 0.37
CA ASP A 163 20.32 0.99 0.93
C ASP A 163 21.34 0.67 -0.17
N ASP A 164 22.15 1.67 -0.55
CA ASP A 164 23.28 1.48 -1.46
C ASP A 164 24.53 1.35 -0.57
N GLU A 165 24.76 0.12 -0.08
CA GLU A 165 26.04 -0.28 0.53
C GLU A 165 27.11 -0.25 -0.56
N LEU A 166 27.66 0.95 -0.80
CA LEU A 166 28.82 1.13 -1.66
C LEU A 166 30.07 0.61 -0.95
N ASP A 167 30.50 -0.58 -1.38
CA ASP A 167 31.80 -1.20 -1.08
C ASP A 167 32.95 -0.21 -1.40
N PRO A 168 33.76 0.22 -0.41
CA PRO A 168 34.72 1.29 -0.61
C PRO A 168 36.13 0.74 -0.88
N GLU A 169 36.37 0.18 -2.05
CA GLU A 169 37.74 -0.14 -2.49
C GLU A 169 38.03 0.49 -3.87
N SER A 170 38.32 1.79 -3.85
CA SER A 170 39.09 2.44 -4.93
C SER A 170 39.76 3.73 -4.44
N ASP A 171 41.07 3.66 -4.29
CA ASP A 171 41.93 4.76 -3.88
C ASP A 171 42.15 5.78 -5.02
N SER A 172 41.45 6.93 -4.94
CA SER A 172 41.88 8.16 -5.63
C SER A 172 41.47 9.44 -4.88
N ALA A 173 42.44 9.92 -4.09
CA ALA A 173 42.76 11.28 -3.64
C ALA A 173 41.64 12.36 -3.46
N THR A 174 41.25 12.49 -2.18
CA THR A 174 41.05 13.72 -1.37
C THR A 174 40.01 14.79 -1.76
N VAL A 175 39.92 15.27 -2.99
CA VAL A 175 38.98 16.38 -3.34
C VAL A 175 37.53 15.88 -3.39
N THR A 176 37.33 14.67 -3.90
CA THR A 176 36.03 13.99 -3.94
C THR A 176 35.53 13.68 -2.53
N LYS A 177 36.43 13.36 -1.58
CA LYS A 177 36.10 13.02 -0.19
C LYS A 177 35.48 14.22 0.56
N MET A 178 36.00 15.44 0.37
CA MET A 178 35.46 16.66 1.00
C MET A 178 34.08 17.06 0.43
N ARG A 179 33.88 16.96 -0.89
CA ARG A 179 32.57 17.21 -1.53
C ARG A 179 31.53 16.14 -1.15
N MET A 180 31.95 14.88 -1.02
CA MET A 180 31.09 13.80 -0.54
C MET A 180 30.74 13.97 0.94
N MET A 181 31.67 14.40 1.79
CA MET A 181 31.41 14.60 3.22
C MET A 181 30.42 15.76 3.46
N THR A 182 30.56 16.86 2.74
CA THR A 182 29.61 18.00 2.80
C THR A 182 28.23 17.65 2.24
N ALA A 183 28.17 16.86 1.15
CA ALA A 183 26.92 16.32 0.62
C ALA A 183 26.25 15.33 1.60
N LYS A 184 27.03 14.45 2.25
CA LYS A 184 26.55 13.50 3.28
C LYS A 184 26.00 14.24 4.50
N VAL A 185 26.68 15.29 4.98
CA VAL A 185 26.20 16.11 6.12
C VAL A 185 24.91 16.85 5.75
N ARG A 186 24.82 17.40 4.53
CA ARG A 186 23.60 18.07 4.05
C ARG A 186 22.44 17.08 3.85
N LYS A 187 22.72 15.87 3.35
CA LYS A 187 21.75 14.75 3.21
C LYS A 187 21.28 14.28 4.59
N LYS A 188 22.19 14.09 5.56
CA LYS A 188 21.86 13.71 6.94
C LYS A 188 20.95 14.75 7.61
N ARG A 189 21.28 16.04 7.50
CA ARG A 189 20.44 17.13 8.02
C ARG A 189 19.05 17.20 7.35
N LYS A 190 18.95 16.84 6.06
CA LYS A 190 17.66 16.83 5.34
C LYS A 190 16.83 15.59 5.71
N MET A 191 17.47 14.43 5.88
CA MET A 191 16.86 13.20 6.39
C MET A 191 16.35 13.36 7.82
N GLU A 192 17.15 13.94 8.71
CA GLU A 192 16.78 14.18 10.10
C GLU A 192 15.55 15.11 10.18
N LYS A 193 15.54 16.19 9.39
CA LYS A 193 14.36 17.06 9.25
C LYS A 193 13.15 16.36 8.62
N GLY A 194 13.35 15.44 7.69
CA GLY A 194 12.29 14.65 7.07
C GLY A 194 11.65 13.71 8.09
N ARG A 195 12.48 12.96 8.82
CA ARG A 195 12.04 12.04 9.88
C ARG A 195 11.36 12.78 11.03
N GLU A 196 11.86 13.95 11.42
CA GLU A 196 11.20 14.81 12.41
C GLU A 196 9.82 15.31 11.94
N ARG A 197 9.66 15.60 10.64
CA ARG A 197 8.37 15.99 10.07
C ARG A 197 7.40 14.83 10.02
N GLU A 198 7.88 13.66 9.62
CA GLU A 198 7.10 12.42 9.59
C GLU A 198 6.66 12.01 10.99
N GLU A 199 7.57 11.97 11.97
CA GLU A 199 7.24 11.71 13.38
C GLU A 199 6.28 12.76 13.95
N ARG A 200 6.46 14.04 13.60
CA ARG A 200 5.54 15.11 14.03
C ARG A 200 4.15 14.92 13.44
N CYS A 201 4.08 14.52 12.16
CA CYS A 201 2.82 14.21 11.48
C CYS A 201 2.15 13.00 12.14
N LEU A 202 2.90 11.92 12.38
CA LEU A 202 2.43 10.70 13.05
C LEU A 202 1.95 10.96 14.49
N ARG A 203 2.64 11.84 15.23
CA ARG A 203 2.23 12.26 16.59
C ARG A 203 0.95 13.08 16.56
N LYS A 204 0.80 14.02 15.61
CA LYS A 204 -0.45 14.77 15.44
C LYS A 204 -1.62 13.85 15.06
N MET A 205 -1.38 12.87 14.19
CA MET A 205 -2.37 11.89 13.76
C MET A 205 -2.82 10.97 14.90
N THR A 206 -1.89 10.52 15.75
CA THR A 206 -2.22 9.70 16.94
C THR A 206 -2.92 10.51 18.02
N GLN A 207 -2.55 11.77 18.23
CA GLN A 207 -3.19 12.65 19.23
C GLN A 207 -4.62 13.05 18.80
N SER A 208 -4.87 13.25 17.51
CA SER A 208 -6.23 13.51 16.98
C SER A 208 -7.18 12.31 17.13
N ARG A 209 -6.67 11.09 17.24
CA ARG A 209 -7.49 9.88 17.50
C ARG A 209 -7.95 9.77 18.96
N PHE A 210 -7.29 10.45 19.90
CA PHE A 210 -7.63 10.39 21.34
C PHE A 210 -8.50 11.56 21.83
N LEU A 211 -8.65 12.62 21.04
CA LEU A 211 -9.43 13.82 21.39
C LEU A 211 -10.80 13.90 20.70
N GLY A 212 -11.18 12.87 19.92
CA GLY A 212 -12.51 12.73 19.35
C GLY A 212 -13.42 11.94 20.28
N ASN A 213 -13.88 12.57 21.36
CA ASN A 213 -15.11 12.21 22.08
C ASN A 213 -16.04 13.43 22.06
#